data_AF-A0A0N8WH83-F1
#
_entry.id   AF-A0A0N8WH83-F1
#
_cell.length_a   1.000
_cell.length_b   1.000
_cell.length_c   1.000
_cell.angle_alpha   90.00
_cell.angle_beta   90.00
_cell.angle_gamma   90.00
#
_symmetry.space_group_name_H-M   'P 1'
#
loop_
_entity.id
_entity.type
_entity.pdbx_description
1 polymer ?
#
loop_
_entity_poly.entity_id
_entity_poly.type
_entity_poly.pdbx_seq_one_letter_code
_entity_poly.pdbx_strand_id
1 'polypeptide(L)'
;MIQRLYFLMLLLMCSAFAKAQTTPSSPQPTDSVKTANADYFYIDGDSVSAVELDEILLIQDLKFTSRYERVRYLILQRKVKRVWPYAKLAAERLTELDRRLATIDNKGDQRRYAKMVENYIEDEFKEELKKLTRTEGQILIKLIHRQTGDTAFELIKRLRSGWSAFWFNNTASFFDISLKEEYQPMTVVEDFYIEDILQQQFKRDTLEPQDPAIPVDYFAGRALWKDFEANLPPNYDKVNLAERAKKREEYLKKKAKKERRRKRRNN
;
A
#
# COMPACT_ATOMS: atom_id res chain seq x y z
N MET A 1 -20.63 54.25 38.10
CA MET A 1 -21.33 53.54 37.00
C MET A 1 -20.37 52.78 36.09
N ILE A 2 -19.27 53.38 35.65
CA ILE A 2 -18.33 52.83 34.66
C ILE A 2 -17.69 51.49 35.10
N GLN A 3 -17.30 51.32 36.37
CA GLN A 3 -16.74 50.05 36.85
C GLN A 3 -17.73 48.86 36.85
N ARG A 4 -19.02 49.11 37.07
CA ARG A 4 -20.06 48.07 36.98
C ARG A 4 -20.32 47.66 35.53
N LEU A 5 -20.10 48.57 34.58
CA LEU A 5 -20.21 48.30 33.15
C LEU A 5 -19.07 47.41 32.65
N TYR A 6 -17.84 47.64 33.11
CA TYR A 6 -16.70 46.76 32.80
C TYR A 6 -16.86 45.35 33.37
N PHE A 7 -17.41 45.24 34.59
CA PHE A 7 -17.68 43.93 35.18
C PHE A 7 -18.73 43.14 34.40
N LEU A 8 -19.75 43.81 33.88
CA LEU A 8 -20.78 43.20 33.03
C LEU A 8 -20.24 42.80 31.65
N MET A 9 -19.36 43.61 31.06
CA MET A 9 -18.68 43.33 29.79
C MET A 9 -17.70 42.14 29.91
N LEU A 10 -16.98 42.04 31.02
CA LEU A 10 -16.09 40.92 31.32
C LEU A 10 -16.87 39.60 31.47
N LEU A 11 -18.03 39.65 32.13
CA LEU A 11 -18.90 38.49 32.32
C LEU A 11 -19.48 37.98 30.99
N LEU A 12 -19.77 38.90 30.05
CA LEU A 12 -20.30 38.55 28.72
C LEU A 12 -19.22 37.94 27.79
N MET A 13 -17.95 38.37 27.92
CA MET A 13 -16.85 37.76 27.16
C MET A 13 -16.50 36.35 27.61
N CYS A 14 -16.67 36.01 28.90
CA CYS A 14 -16.43 34.64 29.38
C CYS A 14 -17.43 33.61 28.82
N SER A 15 -18.67 34.00 28.53
CA SER A 15 -19.67 33.07 27.94
C SER A 15 -19.39 32.68 26.48
N ALA A 16 -18.57 33.45 25.75
CA ALA A 16 -18.23 33.15 24.36
C ALA A 16 -17.23 31.98 24.21
N PHE A 17 -16.50 31.61 25.28
CA PHE A 17 -15.52 30.51 25.25
C PHE A 17 -16.07 29.16 25.70
N ALA A 18 -17.31 29.09 26.19
CA ALA A 18 -17.90 27.84 26.70
C ALA A 18 -18.33 26.84 25.61
N LYS A 19 -18.32 27.23 24.32
CA LYS A 19 -18.72 26.38 23.19
C LYS A 19 -17.54 25.72 22.43
N ALA A 20 -16.31 25.82 22.93
CA ALA A 20 -15.10 25.32 22.25
C ALA A 20 -14.63 23.93 22.70
N GLN A 21 -15.33 23.27 23.62
CA GLN A 21 -15.05 21.86 23.95
C GLN A 21 -15.58 20.96 22.83
N THR A 22 -14.83 20.87 21.74
CA THR A 22 -14.91 19.70 20.86
C THR A 22 -14.24 18.57 21.63
N THR A 23 -15.04 17.69 22.23
CA THR A 23 -14.53 16.36 22.59
C THR A 23 -13.92 15.76 21.32
N PRO A 24 -12.64 15.36 21.31
CA PRO A 24 -12.13 14.55 20.22
C PRO A 24 -12.88 13.22 20.28
N SER A 25 -14.01 13.14 19.57
CA SER A 25 -14.60 11.86 19.25
C SER A 25 -13.58 11.17 18.32
N SER A 26 -12.71 10.35 18.90
CA SER A 26 -12.26 9.19 18.14
C SER A 26 -13.53 8.55 17.56
N PRO A 27 -13.59 8.21 16.27
CA PRO A 27 -14.67 7.39 15.77
C PRO A 27 -14.63 6.09 16.56
N GLN A 28 -15.39 6.01 17.64
CA GLN A 28 -15.69 4.76 18.30
C GLN A 28 -16.49 3.99 17.25
N PRO A 29 -16.06 2.78 16.85
CA PRO A 29 -16.92 1.93 16.06
C PRO A 29 -18.23 1.82 16.86
N THR A 30 -19.31 2.27 16.24
CA THR A 30 -20.63 2.11 16.82
C THR A 30 -20.89 0.62 16.74
N ASP A 31 -20.75 -0.07 17.88
CA ASP A 31 -21.17 -1.47 18.07
C ASP A 31 -22.70 -1.54 18.14
N SER A 32 -23.35 -0.87 17.18
CA SER A 32 -24.75 -1.05 16.90
C SER A 32 -24.84 -2.08 15.80
N VAL A 33 -25.25 -3.30 16.19
CA VAL A 33 -25.88 -4.23 15.28
C VAL A 33 -26.99 -3.45 14.59
N LYS A 34 -26.76 -3.02 13.34
CA LYS A 34 -27.83 -2.54 12.49
C LYS A 34 -28.67 -3.79 12.24
N THR A 35 -29.76 -3.95 12.98
CA THR A 35 -30.77 -4.99 12.77
C THR A 35 -31.44 -4.76 11.42
N ALA A 36 -30.70 -5.00 10.35
CA ALA A 36 -31.19 -4.98 8.98
C ALA A 36 -31.39 -6.44 8.60
N ASN A 37 -32.59 -6.93 8.87
CA ASN A 37 -33.11 -8.24 8.47
C ASN A 37 -32.36 -9.43 9.09
N ALA A 38 -32.84 -9.92 10.24
CA ALA A 38 -32.38 -11.22 10.73
C ALA A 38 -32.81 -12.30 9.72
N ASP A 39 -31.84 -13.00 9.14
CA ASP A 39 -32.14 -14.17 8.35
C ASP A 39 -32.62 -15.28 9.29
N TYR A 40 -33.74 -15.92 8.96
CA TYR A 40 -34.32 -16.99 9.77
C TYR A 40 -34.05 -18.33 9.12
N PHE A 41 -33.42 -19.24 9.88
CA PHE A 41 -33.28 -20.63 9.49
C PHE A 41 -34.34 -21.47 10.21
N TYR A 42 -35.06 -22.31 9.46
CA TYR A 42 -36.02 -23.25 10.03
C TYR A 42 -35.29 -24.54 10.38
N ILE A 43 -35.23 -24.85 11.68
CA ILE A 43 -34.62 -26.07 12.21
C ILE A 43 -35.66 -26.73 13.09
N ASP A 44 -35.99 -27.99 12.81
CA ASP A 44 -36.94 -28.80 13.59
C ASP A 44 -38.33 -28.16 13.83
N GLY A 45 -38.80 -27.36 12.88
CA GLY A 45 -40.11 -26.71 12.95
C GLY A 45 -40.14 -25.41 13.76
N ASP A 46 -38.98 -24.95 14.26
CA ASP A 46 -38.83 -23.65 14.91
C ASP A 46 -37.98 -22.71 14.04
N SER A 47 -38.24 -21.40 14.13
CA SER A 47 -37.49 -20.38 13.39
C SER A 47 -36.40 -19.79 14.28
N VAL A 48 -35.13 -20.02 13.90
CA VAL A 48 -33.97 -19.48 14.60
C VAL A 48 -33.44 -18.27 13.84
N SER A 49 -33.35 -17.12 14.52
CA SER A 49 -32.68 -15.94 13.96
C SER A 49 -31.18 -16.19 13.90
N ALA A 50 -30.58 -16.04 12.72
CA ALA A 50 -29.15 -16.08 12.54
C ALA A 50 -28.65 -14.73 12.03
N VAL A 51 -27.37 -14.48 12.29
CA VAL A 51 -26.63 -13.35 11.75
C VAL A 51 -25.45 -13.95 11.01
N GLU A 52 -25.36 -13.71 9.71
CA GLU A 52 -24.17 -14.05 8.94
C GLU A 52 -23.07 -13.06 9.35
N LEU A 53 -21.97 -13.60 9.89
CA LEU A 53 -20.81 -12.81 10.28
C LEU A 53 -19.81 -12.82 9.15
N ASP A 54 -19.16 -11.68 8.92
CA ASP A 54 -18.04 -11.59 7.99
C ASP A 54 -16.94 -12.59 8.39
N GLU A 55 -16.38 -13.29 7.42
CA GLU A 55 -15.26 -14.20 7.65
C GLU A 55 -14.04 -13.41 8.14
N ILE A 56 -13.46 -13.82 9.28
CA ILE A 56 -12.28 -13.17 9.86
C ILE A 56 -11.08 -14.09 9.73
N LEU A 57 -10.02 -13.59 9.09
CA LEU A 57 -8.74 -14.30 9.00
C LEU A 57 -7.99 -14.29 10.35
N LEU A 58 -7.87 -15.46 10.99
CA LEU A 58 -7.09 -15.66 12.21
C LEU A 58 -5.59 -15.76 11.91
N ILE A 59 -4.96 -14.59 11.74
CA ILE A 59 -3.55 -14.47 11.39
C ILE A 59 -2.67 -14.39 12.65
N GLN A 60 -1.57 -15.17 12.66
CA GLN A 60 -0.54 -15.11 13.70
C GLN A 60 0.73 -14.50 13.13
N ASP A 61 1.50 -13.78 13.94
CA ASP A 61 2.78 -13.20 13.55
C ASP A 61 3.78 -14.27 13.05
N LEU A 62 4.53 -13.94 11.98
CA LEU A 62 5.61 -14.78 11.48
C LEU A 62 6.75 -14.86 12.50
N LYS A 63 7.30 -16.07 12.68
CA LYS A 63 8.45 -16.34 13.55
C LYS A 63 9.62 -16.78 12.68
N PHE A 64 10.65 -15.94 12.61
CA PHE A 64 11.84 -16.19 11.80
C PHE A 64 12.90 -16.94 12.61
N THR A 65 13.50 -17.96 12.01
CA THR A 65 14.71 -18.62 12.56
C THR A 65 15.95 -17.86 12.10
N SER A 66 15.96 -17.39 10.85
CA SER A 66 17.02 -16.56 10.29
C SER A 66 16.91 -15.11 10.79
N ARG A 67 18.02 -14.58 11.32
CA ARG A 67 18.10 -13.15 11.69
C ARG A 67 18.09 -12.28 10.43
N TYR A 68 18.69 -12.76 9.35
CA TYR A 68 18.71 -12.03 8.09
C TYR A 68 17.30 -11.88 7.51
N GLU A 69 16.52 -12.97 7.46
CA GLU A 69 15.14 -12.97 6.99
C GLU A 69 14.27 -12.04 7.81
N ARG A 70 14.39 -12.10 9.14
CA ARG A 70 13.67 -11.18 10.03
C ARG A 70 13.94 -9.72 9.68
N VAL A 71 15.20 -9.35 9.48
CA VAL A 71 15.57 -7.97 9.13
C VAL A 71 15.05 -7.61 7.73
N ARG A 72 15.10 -8.55 6.77
CA ARG A 72 14.56 -8.38 5.42
C ARG A 72 13.06 -8.09 5.47
N TYR A 73 12.30 -8.89 6.21
CA TYR A 73 10.87 -8.72 6.42
C TYR A 73 10.54 -7.36 7.07
N LEU A 74 11.26 -6.94 8.13
CA LEU A 74 11.01 -5.64 8.78
C LEU A 74 11.36 -4.43 7.89
N ILE A 75 12.32 -4.58 6.97
CA ILE A 75 12.60 -3.55 5.95
C ILE A 75 11.45 -3.51 4.94
N LEU A 76 10.99 -4.68 4.48
CA LEU A 76 9.87 -4.81 3.55
C LEU A 76 8.59 -4.24 4.16
N GLN A 77 8.29 -4.52 5.42
CA GLN A 77 7.15 -3.99 6.15
C GLN A 77 7.09 -2.46 6.11
N ARG A 78 8.21 -1.79 6.38
CA ARG A 78 8.28 -0.32 6.31
C ARG A 78 8.01 0.20 4.91
N LYS A 79 8.49 -0.50 3.87
CA LYS A 79 8.27 -0.12 2.47
C LYS A 79 6.81 -0.34 2.07
N VAL A 80 6.23 -1.51 2.36
CA VAL A 80 4.83 -1.83 2.07
C VAL A 80 3.90 -0.82 2.73
N LYS A 81 4.09 -0.49 4.01
CA LYS A 81 3.30 0.53 4.70
C LYS A 81 3.36 1.90 4.04
N ARG A 82 4.54 2.29 3.54
CA ARG A 82 4.72 3.55 2.83
C ARG A 82 4.06 3.53 1.46
N VAL A 83 4.10 2.38 0.77
CA VAL A 83 3.67 2.26 -0.62
C VAL A 83 2.17 2.00 -0.76
N TRP A 84 1.56 1.28 0.19
CA TRP A 84 0.17 0.82 0.12
C TRP A 84 -0.86 1.92 -0.16
N PRO A 85 -0.84 3.09 0.51
CA PRO A 85 -1.82 4.14 0.24
C PRO A 85 -1.84 4.59 -1.22
N TYR A 86 -0.67 4.62 -1.88
CA TYR A 86 -0.57 4.96 -3.30
C TYR A 86 -1.11 3.85 -4.20
N ALA A 87 -0.85 2.59 -3.86
CA ALA A 87 -1.36 1.45 -4.62
C ALA A 87 -2.89 1.37 -4.57
N LYS A 88 -3.47 1.51 -3.37
CA LYS A 88 -4.92 1.53 -3.15
C LYS A 88 -5.60 2.62 -3.97
N LEU A 89 -5.10 3.84 -3.84
CA LEU A 89 -5.65 5.00 -4.55
C LEU A 89 -5.51 4.85 -6.07
N ALA A 90 -4.36 4.38 -6.56
CA ALA A 90 -4.19 4.11 -7.98
C ALA A 90 -5.21 3.08 -8.50
N ALA A 91 -5.43 1.99 -7.77
CA ALA A 91 -6.40 0.97 -8.12
C ALA A 91 -7.84 1.50 -8.13
N GLU A 92 -8.23 2.30 -7.14
CA GLU A 92 -9.54 2.97 -7.09
C GLU A 92 -9.73 3.89 -8.31
N ARG A 93 -8.71 4.69 -8.67
CA ARG A 93 -8.77 5.57 -9.84
C ARG A 93 -8.86 4.80 -11.15
N LEU A 94 -8.14 3.69 -11.28
CA LEU A 94 -8.21 2.82 -12.45
C LEU A 94 -9.58 2.17 -12.58
N THR A 95 -10.16 1.71 -11.47
CA THR A 95 -11.50 1.12 -11.44
C THR A 95 -12.56 2.14 -11.86
N GLU A 96 -12.50 3.36 -11.33
CA GLU A 96 -13.41 4.44 -11.72
C GLU A 96 -13.20 4.86 -13.18
N LEU A 97 -11.95 4.90 -13.64
CA LEU A 97 -11.63 5.16 -15.04
C LEU A 97 -12.28 4.11 -15.96
N ASP A 98 -12.12 2.82 -15.65
CA ASP A 98 -12.70 1.74 -16.45
C ASP A 98 -14.25 1.82 -16.45
N ARG A 99 -14.87 2.12 -15.31
CA ARG A 99 -16.33 2.37 -15.22
C ARG A 99 -16.78 3.49 -16.14
N ARG A 100 -16.07 4.63 -16.16
CA ARG A 100 -16.45 5.78 -17.00
C ARG A 100 -16.16 5.55 -18.47
N LEU A 101 -15.04 4.91 -18.80
CA LEU A 101 -14.71 4.56 -20.19
C LEU A 101 -15.77 3.66 -20.81
N ALA A 102 -16.37 2.75 -20.02
CA ALA A 102 -17.47 1.90 -20.46
C ALA A 102 -18.74 2.67 -20.85
N THR A 103 -18.94 3.88 -20.32
CA THR A 103 -20.11 4.74 -20.63
C THR A 103 -19.91 5.68 -21.81
N ILE A 104 -18.68 5.79 -22.35
CA ILE A 104 -18.36 6.72 -23.43
C ILE A 104 -18.31 5.95 -24.75
N ASP A 105 -19.19 6.25 -25.69
CA ASP A 105 -19.23 5.55 -26.99
C ASP A 105 -18.07 5.95 -27.93
N ASN A 106 -17.70 7.24 -27.91
CA ASN A 106 -16.71 7.78 -28.83
C ASN A 106 -15.27 7.52 -28.37
N LYS A 107 -14.50 6.82 -29.20
CA LYS A 107 -13.06 6.55 -28.98
C LYS A 107 -12.23 7.82 -28.76
N GLY A 108 -12.60 8.94 -29.37
CA GLY A 108 -11.90 10.22 -29.17
C GLY A 108 -12.11 10.78 -27.76
N ASP A 109 -13.32 10.62 -27.24
CA ASP A 109 -13.72 11.14 -25.92
C ASP A 109 -13.17 10.25 -24.80
N GLN A 110 -13.15 8.92 -25.02
CA GLN A 110 -12.46 7.95 -24.18
C GLN A 110 -10.99 8.32 -23.98
N ARG A 111 -10.28 8.66 -25.07
CA ARG A 111 -8.87 9.08 -25.00
C ARG A 111 -8.69 10.38 -24.22
N ARG A 112 -9.56 11.38 -24.44
CA ARG A 112 -9.49 12.65 -23.70
C ARG A 112 -9.74 12.44 -22.20
N TYR A 113 -10.70 11.58 -21.86
CA TYR A 113 -11.01 11.25 -20.47
C TYR A 113 -9.86 10.48 -19.80
N ALA A 114 -9.32 9.44 -20.46
CA ALA A 114 -8.16 8.72 -19.96
C ALA A 114 -6.95 9.65 -19.74
N LYS A 115 -6.71 10.60 -20.67
CA LYS A 115 -5.64 11.58 -20.52
C LYS A 115 -5.86 12.55 -19.36
N MET A 116 -7.11 12.94 -19.09
CA MET A 116 -7.46 13.79 -17.96
C MET A 116 -7.17 13.07 -16.62
N VAL A 117 -7.60 11.81 -16.49
CA VAL A 117 -7.34 11.00 -15.29
C VAL A 117 -5.84 10.75 -15.11
N GLU A 118 -5.12 10.47 -16.19
CA GLU A 118 -3.66 10.32 -16.17
C GLU A 118 -2.98 11.59 -15.64
N ASN A 119 -3.29 12.76 -16.19
CA ASN A 119 -2.69 14.02 -15.75
C ASN A 119 -3.00 14.30 -14.28
N TYR A 120 -4.22 14.00 -13.83
CA TYR A 120 -4.60 14.14 -12.43
C TYR A 120 -3.76 13.23 -11.50
N ILE A 121 -3.60 11.95 -11.85
CA ILE A 121 -2.76 11.01 -11.09
C ILE A 121 -1.30 11.46 -11.12
N GLU A 122 -0.80 11.91 -12.28
CA GLU A 122 0.56 12.43 -12.37
C GLU A 122 0.72 13.66 -11.46
N ASP A 123 -0.13 14.66 -11.56
CA ASP A 123 -0.01 15.89 -10.77
C ASP A 123 -0.13 15.63 -9.26
N GLU A 124 -1.01 14.72 -8.85
CA GLU A 124 -1.22 14.39 -7.44
C GLU A 124 -0.06 13.55 -6.85
N PHE A 125 0.53 12.62 -7.63
CA PHE A 125 1.50 11.66 -7.10
C PHE A 125 2.93 11.82 -7.61
N LYS A 126 3.21 12.65 -8.60
CA LYS A 126 4.53 12.80 -9.24
C LYS A 126 5.66 13.05 -8.26
N GLU A 127 5.47 13.97 -7.31
CA GLU A 127 6.50 14.28 -6.33
C GLU A 127 6.70 13.16 -5.31
N GLU A 128 5.64 12.43 -4.93
CA GLU A 128 5.76 11.29 -4.03
C GLU A 128 6.38 10.07 -4.72
N LEU A 129 5.98 9.80 -5.96
CA LEU A 129 6.53 8.72 -6.78
C LEU A 129 8.01 8.94 -7.08
N LYS A 130 8.44 10.18 -7.34
CA LYS A 130 9.86 10.54 -7.47
C LYS A 130 10.69 10.26 -6.21
N LYS A 131 10.07 10.32 -5.02
CA LYS A 131 10.73 10.06 -3.73
C LYS A 131 10.79 8.57 -3.40
N LEU A 132 10.14 7.70 -4.18
CA LEU A 132 10.21 6.26 -3.97
C LEU A 132 11.58 5.73 -4.39
N THR A 133 12.14 4.87 -3.56
CA THR A 133 13.30 4.07 -3.94
C THR A 133 12.91 3.05 -4.99
N ARG A 134 13.88 2.57 -5.77
CA ARG A 134 13.65 1.54 -6.80
C ARG A 134 12.84 0.34 -6.27
N THR A 135 13.19 -0.18 -5.09
CA THR A 135 12.47 -1.30 -4.46
C THR A 135 11.06 -0.94 -4.03
N GLU A 136 10.80 0.31 -3.61
CA GLU A 136 9.45 0.75 -3.27
C GLU A 136 8.59 0.88 -4.52
N GLY A 137 9.17 1.33 -5.64
CA GLY A 137 8.48 1.32 -6.94
C GLY A 137 8.16 -0.10 -7.44
N GLN A 138 9.03 -1.08 -7.21
CA GLN A 138 8.73 -2.49 -7.51
C GLN A 138 7.55 -3.01 -6.68
N ILE A 139 7.55 -2.74 -5.38
CA ILE A 139 6.43 -3.08 -4.49
C ILE A 139 5.14 -2.41 -4.98
N LEU A 140 5.20 -1.14 -5.39
CA LEU A 140 4.03 -0.41 -5.89
C LEU A 140 3.43 -1.11 -7.11
N ILE A 141 4.25 -1.47 -8.09
CA ILE A 141 3.77 -2.16 -9.31
C ILE A 141 3.11 -3.49 -8.97
N LYS A 142 3.73 -4.29 -8.09
CA LYS A 142 3.17 -5.56 -7.62
C LYS A 142 1.84 -5.37 -6.89
N LEU A 143 1.75 -4.37 -6.02
CA LEU A 143 0.50 -4.06 -5.31
C LEU A 143 -0.60 -3.58 -6.25
N ILE A 144 -0.27 -2.82 -7.30
CA ILE A 144 -1.24 -2.45 -8.34
C ILE A 144 -1.78 -3.71 -9.01
N HIS A 145 -0.89 -4.61 -9.45
CA HIS A 145 -1.31 -5.90 -10.03
C HIS A 145 -2.20 -6.70 -9.06
N ARG A 146 -1.87 -6.73 -7.76
CA ARG A 146 -2.74 -7.35 -6.72
C ARG A 146 -4.16 -6.77 -6.72
N GLN A 147 -4.31 -5.46 -6.87
CA GLN A 147 -5.63 -4.80 -6.81
C GLN A 147 -6.39 -4.80 -8.12
N THR A 148 -5.69 -4.77 -9.26
CA THR A 148 -6.33 -4.58 -10.58
C THR A 148 -6.35 -5.84 -11.43
N GLY A 149 -5.55 -6.84 -11.11
CA GLY A 149 -5.36 -8.04 -11.95
C GLY A 149 -4.50 -7.80 -13.19
N ASP A 150 -4.44 -6.56 -13.67
CA ASP A 150 -3.58 -6.16 -14.79
C ASP A 150 -2.15 -5.80 -14.35
N THR A 151 -1.16 -6.18 -15.15
CA THR A 151 0.23 -5.72 -14.95
C THR A 151 0.33 -4.23 -15.24
N ALA A 152 1.29 -3.54 -14.62
CA ALA A 152 1.52 -2.13 -14.93
C ALA A 152 1.82 -1.90 -16.42
N PHE A 153 2.47 -2.87 -17.09
CA PHE A 153 2.65 -2.86 -18.53
C PHE A 153 1.32 -2.88 -19.31
N GLU A 154 0.38 -3.74 -18.93
CA GLU A 154 -0.94 -3.84 -19.58
C GLU A 154 -1.80 -2.60 -19.35
N LEU A 155 -1.81 -2.10 -18.12
CA LEU A 155 -2.46 -0.85 -17.75
C LEU A 155 -1.93 0.29 -18.65
N ILE A 156 -0.60 0.41 -18.78
CA ILE A 156 0.05 1.41 -19.64
C ILE A 156 -0.34 1.24 -21.13
N LYS A 157 -0.38 0.00 -21.61
CA LYS A 157 -0.74 -0.32 -23.00
C LYS A 157 -2.21 0.01 -23.30
N ARG A 158 -3.13 -0.27 -22.37
CA ARG A 158 -4.58 -0.03 -22.50
C ARG A 158 -4.91 1.46 -22.56
N LEU A 159 -4.28 2.28 -21.72
CA LEU A 159 -4.58 3.71 -21.63
C LEU A 159 -4.00 4.57 -22.76
N ARG A 160 -3.29 3.95 -23.72
CA ARG A 160 -2.77 4.49 -25.00
C ARG A 160 -2.78 6.02 -25.19
N SER A 161 -2.02 6.74 -24.36
CA SER A 161 -1.11 7.83 -24.74
C SER A 161 -0.41 8.37 -23.49
N GLY A 162 0.91 8.53 -23.51
CA GLY A 162 1.63 9.40 -22.55
C GLY A 162 2.02 8.78 -21.20
N TRP A 163 1.22 7.85 -20.65
CA TRP A 163 1.50 7.26 -19.33
C TRP A 163 2.87 6.58 -19.29
N SER A 164 3.26 5.98 -20.41
CA SER A 164 4.61 5.47 -20.65
C SER A 164 5.71 6.52 -20.37
N ALA A 165 5.67 7.68 -21.03
CA ALA A 165 6.85 8.53 -21.14
C ALA A 165 7.28 9.13 -19.79
N PHE A 166 6.35 9.47 -18.89
CA PHE A 166 6.70 10.03 -17.58
C PHE A 166 7.34 8.98 -16.64
N TRP A 167 6.75 7.79 -16.55
CA TRP A 167 7.32 6.68 -15.75
C TRP A 167 8.62 6.15 -16.35
N PHE A 168 8.74 6.13 -17.68
CA PHE A 168 9.93 5.62 -18.37
C PHE A 168 11.09 6.63 -18.38
N ASN A 169 10.87 7.95 -18.54
CA ASN A 169 11.98 8.89 -18.79
C ASN A 169 12.96 9.06 -17.61
N ASN A 170 12.55 8.80 -16.38
CA ASN A 170 13.46 8.90 -15.23
C ASN A 170 14.06 7.55 -14.78
N THR A 171 13.63 6.40 -15.32
CA THR A 171 14.02 5.07 -14.78
C THR A 171 13.94 3.89 -15.80
N ALA A 172 13.94 4.18 -17.10
CA ALA A 172 13.64 3.25 -18.21
C ALA A 172 14.34 1.88 -18.21
N SER A 173 15.61 1.76 -17.82
CA SER A 173 16.31 0.46 -17.97
C SER A 173 15.96 -0.57 -16.88
N PHE A 174 15.29 -0.13 -15.82
CA PHE A 174 15.09 -0.91 -14.60
C PHE A 174 13.62 -1.25 -14.35
N PHE A 175 12.71 -0.50 -14.96
CA PHE A 175 11.27 -0.71 -14.85
C PHE A 175 10.71 -1.69 -15.88
N ASP A 176 11.33 -1.89 -17.06
CA ASP A 176 10.72 -2.77 -18.07
C ASP A 176 10.54 -4.21 -17.58
N ILE A 177 11.47 -4.73 -16.77
CA ILE A 177 11.33 -6.04 -16.11
C ILE A 177 10.20 -5.97 -15.07
N SER A 178 10.25 -5.01 -14.15
CA SER A 178 9.29 -4.95 -13.05
C SER A 178 7.87 -4.57 -13.46
N LEU A 179 7.66 -3.91 -14.61
CA LEU A 179 6.33 -3.53 -15.09
C LEU A 179 5.52 -4.71 -15.62
N LYS A 180 6.23 -5.75 -16.05
CA LYS A 180 5.65 -7.02 -16.50
C LYS A 180 5.64 -8.05 -15.37
N GLU A 181 6.24 -7.74 -14.21
CA GLU A 181 6.20 -8.63 -13.06
C GLU A 181 4.80 -8.64 -12.47
N GLU A 182 4.31 -9.86 -12.27
CA GLU A 182 3.06 -10.14 -11.59
C GLU A 182 3.29 -10.27 -10.08
N TYR A 183 2.21 -10.09 -9.32
CA TYR A 183 2.17 -10.40 -7.89
C TYR A 183 1.82 -11.87 -7.70
N GLN A 184 2.79 -12.65 -7.20
CA GLN A 184 2.67 -14.11 -7.12
C GLN A 184 3.02 -14.61 -5.70
N PRO A 185 2.15 -14.36 -4.70
CA PRO A 185 2.42 -14.77 -3.31
C PRO A 185 2.48 -16.29 -3.11
N MET A 186 2.02 -17.08 -4.09
CA MET A 186 2.03 -18.54 -4.06
C MET A 186 3.32 -19.16 -4.62
N THR A 187 4.21 -18.37 -5.22
CA THR A 187 5.46 -18.89 -5.81
C THR A 187 6.67 -18.05 -5.41
N VAL A 188 6.46 -16.78 -5.03
CA VAL A 188 7.50 -15.84 -4.65
C VAL A 188 7.36 -15.49 -3.17
N VAL A 189 8.37 -15.87 -2.37
CA VAL A 189 8.39 -15.66 -0.91
C VAL A 189 8.34 -14.17 -0.55
N GLU A 190 8.96 -13.29 -1.34
CA GLU A 190 8.86 -11.84 -1.10
C GLU A 190 7.42 -11.32 -1.29
N ASP A 191 6.68 -11.85 -2.26
CA ASP A 191 5.29 -11.47 -2.52
C ASP A 191 4.38 -12.02 -1.42
N PHE A 192 4.66 -13.23 -0.93
CA PHE A 192 4.01 -13.74 0.27
C PHE A 192 4.28 -12.85 1.49
N TYR A 193 5.52 -12.38 1.70
CA TYR A 193 5.81 -11.46 2.79
C TYR A 193 5.03 -10.16 2.66
N ILE A 194 4.88 -9.62 1.45
CA ILE A 194 4.03 -8.45 1.20
C ILE A 194 2.58 -8.76 1.62
N GLU A 195 2.04 -9.92 1.22
CA GLU A 195 0.68 -10.32 1.59
C GLU A 195 0.52 -10.42 3.11
N ASP A 196 1.43 -11.11 3.78
CA ASP A 196 1.43 -11.24 5.23
C ASP A 196 1.49 -9.88 5.93
N ILE A 197 2.34 -8.97 5.44
CA ILE A 197 2.39 -7.60 5.96
C ILE A 197 1.04 -6.89 5.81
N LEU A 198 0.42 -6.96 4.63
CA LEU A 198 -0.88 -6.32 4.38
C LEU A 198 -1.94 -6.84 5.34
N GLN A 199 -2.12 -8.16 5.38
CA GLN A 199 -3.09 -8.83 6.24
C GLN A 199 -2.88 -8.46 7.73
N GLN A 200 -1.62 -8.40 8.17
CA GLN A 200 -1.28 -7.97 9.52
C GLN A 200 -1.52 -6.49 9.79
N GLN A 201 -1.34 -5.62 8.80
CA GLN A 201 -1.64 -4.19 8.97
C GLN A 201 -3.15 -3.90 8.91
N PHE A 202 -3.92 -4.65 8.11
CA PHE A 202 -5.38 -4.58 8.08
C PHE A 202 -5.96 -5.04 9.41
N LYS A 203 -5.50 -6.18 9.94
CA LYS A 203 -5.88 -6.68 11.28
C LYS A 203 -5.61 -5.66 12.40
N ARG A 204 -4.60 -4.79 12.23
CA ARG A 204 -4.21 -3.76 13.21
C ARG A 204 -4.83 -2.39 12.91
N ASP A 205 -5.76 -2.29 11.97
CA ASP A 205 -6.40 -1.05 11.50
C ASP A 205 -5.39 0.07 11.16
N THR A 206 -4.19 -0.32 10.74
CA THR A 206 -3.10 0.62 10.45
C THR A 206 -3.07 1.03 8.97
N LEU A 207 -3.60 0.16 8.11
CA LEU A 207 -3.80 0.41 6.69
C LEU A 207 -5.27 0.15 6.36
N GLU A 208 -5.83 0.96 5.46
CA GLU A 208 -7.18 0.71 4.95
C GLU A 208 -7.19 -0.55 4.08
N PRO A 209 -8.06 -1.53 4.37
CA PRO A 209 -8.15 -2.74 3.58
C PRO A 209 -8.70 -2.45 2.17
N GLN A 210 -8.28 -3.28 1.22
CA GLN A 210 -8.84 -3.35 -0.12
C GLN A 210 -8.70 -4.80 -0.62
N ASP A 211 -9.82 -5.33 -1.11
CA ASP A 211 -9.87 -6.70 -1.61
C ASP A 211 -9.02 -6.84 -2.87
N PRO A 212 -8.16 -7.86 -2.95
CA PRO A 212 -7.38 -8.12 -4.15
C PRO A 212 -8.33 -8.53 -5.30
N ALA A 213 -8.04 -8.07 -6.52
CA ALA A 213 -8.70 -8.59 -7.72
C ALA A 213 -8.30 -10.05 -8.03
N ILE A 214 -7.13 -10.46 -7.54
CA ILE A 214 -6.59 -11.81 -7.73
C ILE A 214 -6.86 -12.62 -6.46
N PRO A 215 -7.40 -13.85 -6.55
CA PRO A 215 -7.60 -14.69 -5.37
C PRO A 215 -6.25 -15.04 -4.74
N VAL A 216 -6.11 -14.79 -3.44
CA VAL A 216 -4.90 -15.11 -2.67
C VAL A 216 -5.24 -16.02 -1.50
N ASP A 217 -4.74 -17.26 -1.53
CA ASP A 217 -4.80 -18.16 -0.38
C ASP A 217 -3.65 -17.86 0.59
N TYR A 218 -3.95 -17.08 1.62
CA TYR A 218 -2.97 -16.72 2.64
C TYR A 218 -2.38 -17.94 3.37
N PHE A 219 -3.19 -18.96 3.67
CA PHE A 219 -2.74 -20.12 4.45
C PHE A 219 -1.86 -21.05 3.62
N ALA A 220 -2.16 -21.23 2.35
CA ALA A 220 -1.30 -21.95 1.43
C ALA A 220 0.03 -21.19 1.23
N GLY A 221 -0.01 -19.86 1.05
CA GLY A 221 1.20 -19.02 1.01
C GLY A 221 2.06 -19.18 2.27
N ARG A 222 1.41 -19.28 3.43
CA ARG A 222 2.09 -19.46 4.71
C ARG A 222 2.79 -20.81 4.84
N ALA A 223 2.23 -21.88 4.28
CA ALA A 223 2.89 -23.18 4.23
C ALA A 223 4.17 -23.11 3.38
N LEU A 224 4.10 -22.46 2.22
CA LEU A 224 5.26 -22.27 1.33
C LEU A 224 6.40 -21.49 1.98
N TRP A 225 6.09 -20.43 2.73
CA TRP A 225 7.11 -19.72 3.50
C TRP A 225 7.76 -20.61 4.56
N LYS A 226 6.98 -21.43 5.29
CA LYS A 226 7.54 -22.35 6.28
C LYS A 226 8.52 -23.32 5.62
N ASP A 227 8.17 -23.84 4.45
CA ASP A 227 9.04 -24.73 3.68
C ASP A 227 10.30 -24.01 3.21
N PHE A 228 10.19 -22.76 2.74
CA PHE A 228 11.33 -21.93 2.40
C PHE A 228 12.27 -21.74 3.60
N GLU A 229 11.73 -21.37 4.77
CA GLU A 229 12.51 -21.13 5.99
C GLU A 229 13.19 -22.43 6.48
N ALA A 230 12.51 -23.57 6.38
CA ALA A 230 13.04 -24.88 6.75
C ALA A 230 14.20 -25.31 5.85
N ASN A 231 14.17 -24.93 4.57
CA ASN A 231 15.19 -25.26 3.58
C ASN A 231 16.36 -24.25 3.51
N LEU A 232 16.44 -23.30 4.45
CA LEU A 232 17.54 -22.35 4.48
C LEU A 232 18.87 -23.06 4.80
N PRO A 233 19.96 -22.73 4.07
CA PRO A 233 21.28 -23.25 4.39
C PRO A 233 21.72 -22.91 5.82
N PRO A 234 22.45 -23.78 6.55
CA PRO A 234 22.89 -23.50 7.92
C PRO A 234 23.72 -22.20 8.07
N ASN A 235 24.45 -21.82 7.02
CA ASN A 235 25.26 -20.60 6.98
C ASN A 235 24.58 -19.41 6.29
N TYR A 236 23.27 -19.49 6.02
CA TYR A 236 22.52 -18.48 5.26
C TYR A 236 22.75 -17.05 5.75
N ASP A 237 22.61 -16.81 7.06
CA ASP A 237 22.80 -15.48 7.64
C ASP A 237 24.21 -14.94 7.39
N LYS A 238 25.23 -15.75 7.67
CA LYS A 238 26.63 -15.36 7.52
C LYS A 238 26.97 -15.01 6.07
N VAL A 239 26.50 -15.83 5.12
CA VAL A 239 26.74 -15.64 3.69
C VAL A 239 26.13 -14.33 3.20
N ASN A 240 24.84 -14.11 3.48
CA ASN A 240 24.13 -12.91 3.02
C ASN A 240 24.65 -11.63 3.68
N LEU A 241 25.03 -11.68 4.96
CA LEU A 241 25.63 -10.54 5.65
C LEU A 241 27.00 -10.18 5.05
N ALA A 242 27.83 -11.19 4.75
CA ALA A 242 29.13 -10.98 4.10
C ALA A 242 28.97 -10.40 2.70
N GLU A 243 28.02 -10.90 1.90
CA GLU A 243 27.73 -10.37 0.58
C GLU A 243 27.28 -8.90 0.64
N ARG A 244 26.40 -8.57 1.59
CA ARG A 244 25.93 -7.19 1.79
C ARG A 244 27.06 -6.26 2.22
N ALA A 245 27.98 -6.73 3.07
CA ALA A 245 29.18 -5.98 3.44
C ALA A 245 30.06 -5.68 2.23
N LYS A 246 30.32 -6.68 1.37
CA LYS A 246 31.09 -6.53 0.13
C LYS A 246 30.46 -5.49 -0.81
N LYS A 247 29.14 -5.60 -1.07
CA LYS A 247 28.41 -4.61 -1.91
C LYS A 247 28.51 -3.20 -1.34
N ARG A 248 28.43 -3.05 -0.01
CA ARG A 248 28.56 -1.76 0.67
C ARG A 248 29.96 -1.19 0.51
N GLU A 249 31.00 -1.99 0.70
CA GLU A 249 32.39 -1.55 0.49
C GLU A 249 32.65 -1.10 -0.95
N GLU A 250 32.16 -1.85 -1.93
CA GLU A 250 32.29 -1.49 -3.34
C GLU A 250 31.61 -0.15 -3.65
N TYR A 251 30.38 0.04 -3.14
CA TYR A 251 29.66 1.30 -3.26
C TYR A 251 30.44 2.47 -2.63
N LEU A 252 30.98 2.28 -1.42
CA LEU A 252 31.77 3.31 -0.73
C LEU A 252 33.04 3.68 -1.51
N LYS A 253 33.75 2.69 -2.06
CA LYS A 253 34.92 2.90 -2.93
C LYS A 253 34.55 3.69 -4.19
N LYS A 254 33.45 3.34 -4.87
CA LYS A 254 32.93 4.05 -6.05
C LYS A 254 32.55 5.50 -5.71
N LYS A 255 31.86 5.71 -4.58
CA LYS A 255 31.45 7.04 -4.10
C LYS A 255 32.67 7.91 -3.79
N ALA A 256 33.65 7.38 -3.06
CA ALA A 256 34.90 8.08 -2.74
C ALA A 256 35.69 8.47 -4.01
N LYS A 257 35.78 7.58 -5.00
CA LYS A 257 36.42 7.87 -6.30
C LYS A 257 35.70 9.00 -7.05
N LYS A 258 34.35 9.00 -7.06
CA LYS A 258 33.54 10.06 -7.67
C LYS A 258 33.74 11.41 -6.97
N GLU A 259 33.80 11.40 -5.64
CA GLU A 259 34.06 12.60 -4.84
C GLU A 259 35.46 13.18 -5.09
N ARG A 260 36.50 12.33 -5.12
CA ARG A 260 37.87 12.75 -5.49
C ARG A 260 37.93 13.38 -6.88
N ARG A 261 37.23 12.79 -7.87
CA ARG A 261 37.12 13.36 -9.23
C ARG A 261 36.40 14.71 -9.24
N ARG A 262 35.35 14.88 -8.44
CA ARG A 262 34.62 16.16 -8.31
C ARG A 262 35.50 17.23 -7.69
N LYS A 263 36.24 16.92 -6.62
CA LYS A 263 37.20 17.85 -5.99
C LYS A 263 38.28 18.31 -6.96
N ARG A 264 38.85 17.40 -7.76
CA ARG A 264 39.84 17.72 -8.82
C ARG A 264 39.32 18.57 -9.97
N ARG A 265 38.00 18.64 -10.19
CA ARG A 265 37.39 19.47 -11.24
C ARG A 265 37.03 20.87 -10.75
N ASN A 266 36.98 21.05 -9.44
CA ASN A 266 36.58 22.30 -8.78
C ASN A 266 37.78 23.09 -8.21
N ASN A 267 38.98 22.49 -8.23
CA ASN A 267 40.27 23.14 -8.02
C ASN A 267 40.95 23.30 -9.39
#